data_AF-A0A7V9BJ69-F1
#
_entry.id   AF-A0A7V9BJ69-F1
#
_cell.length_a   1.000
_cell.length_b   1.000
_cell.length_c   1.000
_cell.angle_alpha   90.00
_cell.angle_beta   90.00
_cell.angle_gamma   90.00
#
_symmetry.space_group_name_H-M   'P 1'
#
loop_
_entity.id
_entity.type
_entity.pdbx_description
1 polymer ?
#
loop_
_entity_poly.entity_id
_entity_poly.type
_entity_poly.pdbx_seq_one_letter_code
_entity_poly.pdbx_strand_id
1 'polypeptide(L)' 'MLAGATDMAQVRARGVQCYGIGPMTDREDAPKGFGPHSDQERILEEGFQQFVRAHWEIVRDLAASR' A
#
# COMPACT_ATOMS: atom_id res chain seq x y z
N MET A 1 -6.14 5.73 -6.11
CA MET A 1 -6.78 5.71 -4.79
C MET A 1 -6.45 7.01 -4.06
N LEU A 2 -7.33 8.02 -4.15
CA LEU A 2 -7.39 9.19 -3.27
C LEU A 2 -8.82 9.74 -3.35
N ALA A 3 -9.74 9.03 -2.68
CA ALA A 3 -11.08 9.52 -2.38
C ALA A 3 -11.50 9.18 -0.93
N GLY A 4 -10.78 8.27 -0.25
CA GLY A 4 -10.86 8.07 1.20
C GLY A 4 -9.73 8.80 1.91
N ALA A 5 -10.04 9.49 3.00
CA ALA A 5 -9.02 9.97 3.93
C ALA A 5 -8.27 8.77 4.51
N THR A 6 -7.00 8.63 4.21
CA THR A 6 -6.13 7.67 4.91
C THR A 6 -5.53 8.37 6.14
N ASP A 7 -4.89 7.60 7.02
CA ASP A 7 -4.16 8.15 8.18
C ASP A 7 -3.12 9.22 7.77
N MET A 8 -2.64 9.18 6.52
CA MET A 8 -1.73 10.19 5.97
C MET A 8 -2.28 11.61 6.08
N ALA A 9 -3.60 11.82 6.02
CA ALA A 9 -4.18 13.15 6.18
C ALA A 9 -3.82 13.76 7.54
N GLN A 10 -3.98 12.98 8.61
CA GLN A 10 -3.67 13.40 9.97
C GLN A 10 -2.16 13.50 10.20
N VAL A 11 -1.37 12.60 9.61
CA VAL A 11 0.10 12.61 9.71
C VAL A 11 0.69 13.84 9.00
N ARG A 12 0.22 14.16 7.79
CA ARG A 12 0.66 15.34 7.03
C ARG A 12 0.28 16.65 7.70
N ALA A 13 -0.88 16.71 8.35
CA ALA A 13 -1.29 17.88 9.13
C ALA A 13 -0.30 18.23 10.26
N ARG A 14 0.52 17.26 10.72
CA ARG A 14 1.59 17.46 11.71
C ARG A 14 2.95 17.78 11.09
N GLY A 15 3.03 18.04 9.78
CA GLY A 15 4.29 18.35 9.08
C GLY A 15 5.20 17.14 8.83
N VAL A 16 4.71 15.92 9.05
CA VAL A 16 5.49 14.68 8.85
C VAL A 16 5.38 14.24 7.38
N GLN A 17 6.53 13.96 6.76
CA GLN A 17 6.56 13.35 5.42
C GLN A 17 6.03 11.91 5.50
N CYS A 18 5.02 11.58 4.68
CA CYS A 18 4.48 10.24 4.62
C CYS A 18 3.93 9.87 3.23
N TYR A 19 4.07 8.59 2.91
CA TYR A 19 3.69 7.99 1.63
C TYR A 19 2.81 6.77 1.87
N GLY A 20 1.81 6.59 1.01
CA GLY A 20 0.91 5.44 1.04
C GLY A 20 1.25 4.58 -0.16
N ILE A 21 1.62 3.33 0.11
CA ILE A 21 1.96 2.34 -0.90
C ILE A 21 1.20 1.06 -0.57
N GLY A 22 0.84 0.31 -1.61
CA GLY A 22 0.15 -0.98 -1.50
C GLY A 22 0.76 -1.99 -2.47
N PRO A 23 0.36 -3.28 -2.37
CA PRO A 23 0.79 -4.30 -3.31
C PRO A 23 0.31 -3.97 -4.73
N MET A 24 0.99 -4.55 -5.72
CA MET A 24 0.57 -4.44 -7.11
C MET A 24 -0.85 -4.99 -7.29
N THR A 25 -1.67 -4.29 -8.07
CA THR A 25 -3.02 -4.71 -8.41
C THR A 25 -3.03 -5.52 -9.68
N ASP A 26 -3.91 -6.52 -9.74
CA ASP A 26 -4.15 -7.24 -10.99
C ASP A 26 -4.92 -6.39 -12.01
N ARG A 27 -4.59 -6.59 -13.29
CA ARG A 27 -5.26 -5.93 -14.42
C ARG A 27 -6.65 -6.50 -14.68
N GLU A 28 -6.89 -7.77 -14.34
CA GLU A 28 -8.19 -8.43 -14.53
C GLU A 28 -9.19 -8.06 -13.41
N ASP A 29 -8.73 -7.99 -12.16
CA ASP A 29 -9.60 -7.83 -10.99
C ASP A 29 -10.18 -6.43 -10.82
N ALA A 30 -9.42 -5.40 -11.16
CA ALA A 30 -9.89 -4.02 -11.00
C ALA A 30 -11.14 -3.73 -11.88
N PRO A 31 -11.21 -4.11 -13.17
CA PRO A 31 -12.43 -4.00 -13.97
C PRO A 31 -13.62 -4.81 -13.44
N LYS A 32 -13.38 -5.91 -12.72
CA LYS A 32 -14.43 -6.77 -12.14
C LYS A 32 -14.97 -6.23 -10.82
N GLY A 33 -14.36 -5.17 -10.28
CA GLY A 33 -14.76 -4.60 -9.00
C GLY A 33 -14.32 -5.43 -7.80
N PHE A 34 -13.32 -6.32 -7.94
CA PHE A 34 -12.81 -7.19 -6.87
C PHE A 34 -11.76 -6.50 -5.98
N GLY A 35 -11.80 -5.17 -5.94
CA GLY A 35 -10.89 -4.36 -5.14
C GLY A 35 -11.32 -4.24 -3.68
N PRO A 36 -10.63 -3.38 -2.92
CA PRO A 36 -10.97 -3.09 -1.54
C PRO A 36 -12.44 -2.74 -1.35
N HIS A 37 -13.04 -3.29 -0.30
CA HIS A 37 -14.46 -3.14 0.06
C HIS A 37 -15.47 -3.91 -0.83
N SER A 38 -15.01 -4.83 -1.67
CA SER A 38 -15.90 -5.70 -2.45
C SER A 38 -16.17 -7.04 -1.75
N ASP A 39 -17.25 -7.73 -2.15
CA ASP A 39 -17.57 -9.08 -1.65
C ASP A 39 -16.52 -10.13 -2.04
N GLN A 40 -15.64 -9.81 -3.00
CA GLN A 40 -14.55 -10.67 -3.48
C GLN A 40 -13.21 -9.92 -3.44
N GLU A 41 -12.97 -9.16 -2.37
CA GLU A 41 -11.70 -8.46 -2.20
C GLU A 41 -10.53 -9.44 -2.25
N ARG A 42 -9.63 -9.23 -3.23
CA ARG A 42 -8.47 -10.09 -3.45
C ARG A 42 -7.29 -9.33 -4.04
N ILE A 43 -6.11 -9.94 -3.91
CA ILE A 43 -4.84 -9.41 -4.42
C ILE A 43 -4.01 -10.53 -5.03
N LEU A 44 -3.05 -10.18 -5.88
CA LEU A 44 -2.07 -11.14 -6.42
C LEU A 44 -1.12 -11.59 -5.31
N GLU A 45 -0.95 -12.89 -5.15
CA GLU A 45 0.01 -13.45 -4.20
C GLU A 45 1.44 -12.96 -4.47
N GLU A 46 1.86 -12.98 -5.73
CA GLU A 46 3.18 -12.46 -6.12
C GLU A 46 3.32 -10.97 -5.78
N GLY A 47 2.29 -10.17 -6.06
CA GLY A 47 2.26 -8.74 -5.72
C GLY A 47 2.37 -8.50 -4.21
N PHE A 48 1.76 -9.35 -3.39
CA PHE A 48 1.90 -9.32 -1.93
C PHE A 48 3.33 -9.66 -1.49
N GLN A 49 3.93 -10.73 -2.01
CA GLN A 49 5.28 -11.15 -1.63
C GLN A 49 6.34 -10.10 -2.00
N GLN A 50 6.21 -9.49 -3.19
CA GLN A 50 7.10 -8.40 -3.62
C GLN A 50 6.93 -7.17 -2.73
N PHE A 51 5.70 -6.81 -2.37
CA PHE A 51 5.41 -5.70 -1.47
C PHE A 51 6.02 -5.88 -0.08
N VAL A 52 5.88 -7.07 0.50
CA VAL A 52 6.46 -7.41 1.81
C VAL A 52 7.99 -7.30 1.77
N ARG A 53 8.63 -7.83 0.71
CA ARG A 53 10.08 -7.73 0.55
C ARG A 53 10.54 -6.27 0.45
N ALA A 54 9.88 -5.48 -0.39
CA ALA A 54 10.21 -4.07 -0.54
C ALA A 54 10.04 -3.30 0.78
N HIS A 55 8.97 -3.57 1.54
CA HIS A 55 8.78 -2.98 2.87
C HIS A 55 9.90 -3.33 3.84
N TRP A 56 10.28 -4.61 3.87
CA TRP A 56 11.38 -5.07 4.72
C TRP A 56 12.69 -4.37 4.38
N GLU A 57 13.05 -4.28 3.10
CA GLU A 57 14.28 -3.63 2.64
C GLU A 57 14.29 -2.14 2.99
N ILE A 58 13.18 -1.42 2.72
CA ILE A 58 13.05 0.00 3.04
C ILE A 58 13.20 0.23 4.55
N VAL A 59 12.47 -0.51 5.38
CA VAL A 59 12.52 -0.33 6.84
C VAL A 59 13.89 -0.71 7.40
N ARG A 60 14.50 -1.79 6.91
CA ARG A 60 15.86 -2.19 7.28
C ARG A 60 16.86 -1.07 7.00
N ASP A 61 16.85 -0.52 5.80
CA ASP A 61 17.83 0.48 5.37
C ASP A 61 17.61 1.82 6.11
N LEU A 62 16.35 2.20 6.35
CA LEU A 62 16.02 3.36 7.19
C LEU A 62 16.46 3.17 8.65
N ALA A 63 16.29 1.98 9.22
CA ALA A 63 16.72 1.68 10.58
C ALA A 63 18.25 1.65 10.72
N ALA A 64 18.96 1.20 9.67
CA ALA A 64 20.42 1.13 9.63
C ALA A 64 21.11 2.47 9.35
N SER A 65 20.42 3.45 8.76
CA SER A 65 20.99 4.76 8.39
C SER A 65 21.09 5.77 9.55
N ARG A 66 21.12 5.27 10.79
CA ARG A 66 21.30 6.07 12.01
C ARG A 66 22.71 5.99 12.55
#